data_AF-A0A2L2YK56-F1
#
_entry.id   AF-A0A2L2YK56-F1
#
_cell.length_a   1.000
_cell.length_b   1.000
_cell.length_c   1.000
_cell.angle_alpha   90.00
_cell.angle_beta   90.00
_cell.angle_gamma   90.00
#
_symmetry.space_group_name_H-M   'P 1'
#
loop_
_entity.id
_entity.type
_entity.pdbx_description
1 polymer ?
#
loop_
_entity_poly.entity_id
_entity_poly.type
_entity_poly.pdbx_seq_one_letter_code
_entity_poly.pdbx_strand_id
1 'polypeptide(L)'
;VVRRIYPDDELITEKFRIEFQEKRKNIEDIDKGTLSKAKLETGWSAISLHYDVLSPLHILFTPNVIDQYNMVFRFLLSLRRAQMELHQCWASQMQNKRNCLDSSLIPFWTLRSHMSFLIDNFQYYVLVDVLESRFCKLISKMENVKDYEELQQSHEQFLTDVISRCFLELKTVHLSLNEILELCSSFCNLMSRLSSTRSQKEIAQFENLKLNFQRHSALLFRILSSVRSQQVSPHVAQLLLRIDYNKYFITSGCQLGGIK
;
A
#
# COMPACT_ATOMS: atom_id res chain seq x y z
N VAL A 1 -20.31 12.57 21.57
CA VAL A 1 -20.51 11.15 21.95
C VAL A 1 -19.59 10.31 21.07
N VAL A 2 -18.51 9.78 21.62
CA VAL A 2 -17.51 9.00 20.87
C VAL A 2 -18.14 7.65 20.51
N ARG A 3 -18.66 7.50 19.28
CA ARG A 3 -19.01 6.17 18.76
C ARG A 3 -17.70 5.45 18.47
N ARG A 4 -17.26 4.63 19.43
CA ARG A 4 -16.33 3.54 19.17
C ARG A 4 -17.09 2.55 18.29
N ILE A 5 -16.90 2.66 16.97
CA ILE A 5 -17.36 1.63 16.04
C ILE A 5 -16.39 0.47 16.24
N TYR A 6 -16.84 -0.53 17.00
CA TYR A 6 -16.10 -1.78 17.15
C TYR A 6 -16.28 -2.58 15.85
N PRO A 7 -15.22 -3.25 15.35
CA PRO A 7 -15.32 -4.13 14.17
C PRO A 7 -16.25 -5.35 14.35
N ASP A 8 -16.85 -5.52 15.54
CA ASP A 8 -17.74 -6.63 15.91
C ASP A 8 -19.25 -6.31 15.76
N ASP A 9 -19.62 -5.21 15.09
CA ASP A 9 -21.02 -4.96 14.72
C ASP A 9 -21.41 -5.87 13.53
N GLU A 10 -21.83 -7.10 13.82
CA GLU A 10 -22.29 -8.13 12.86
C GLU A 10 -23.26 -7.58 11.79
N LEU A 11 -24.11 -6.62 12.17
CA LEU A 11 -25.09 -5.96 11.29
C LEU A 11 -24.47 -4.99 10.27
N ILE A 12 -23.26 -4.48 10.53
CA ILE A 12 -22.53 -3.59 9.62
C ILE A 12 -21.70 -4.43 8.66
N THR A 13 -21.05 -5.49 9.14
CA THR A 13 -20.30 -6.43 8.29
C THR A 13 -21.19 -7.19 7.32
N GLU A 14 -22.45 -7.48 7.66
CA GLU A 14 -23.44 -8.05 6.72
C GLU A 14 -23.75 -7.17 5.50
N LYS A 15 -23.53 -5.84 5.60
CA LYS A 15 -23.74 -4.89 4.48
C LYS A 15 -22.55 -4.83 3.52
N PHE A 16 -21.42 -5.40 3.92
CA PHE A 16 -20.19 -5.41 3.13
C PHE A 16 -19.96 -6.80 2.57
N ARG A 17 -20.13 -6.94 1.26
CA ARG A 17 -19.82 -8.19 0.56
C ARG A 17 -18.50 -8.02 -0.17
N ILE A 18 -17.60 -8.98 -0.01
CA ILE A 18 -16.40 -9.05 -0.83
C ILE A 18 -16.78 -9.74 -2.13
N GLU A 19 -16.71 -8.99 -3.23
CA GLU A 19 -16.94 -9.51 -4.58
C GLU A 19 -15.63 -9.61 -5.34
N PHE A 20 -15.56 -10.56 -6.27
CA PHE A 20 -14.48 -10.63 -7.24
C PHE A 20 -14.98 -9.98 -8.53
N GLN A 21 -14.41 -8.83 -8.89
CA GLN A 21 -14.59 -8.27 -10.23
C GLN A 21 -13.84 -9.16 -11.24
N GLU A 22 -14.52 -10.16 -11.78
CA GLU A 22 -14.12 -10.73 -13.06
C GLU A 22 -14.27 -9.64 -14.12
N LYS A 23 -13.18 -8.97 -14.48
CA LYS A 23 -13.11 -8.33 -15.80
C LYS A 23 -13.17 -9.44 -16.84
N ARG A 24 -14.38 -9.85 -17.23
CA ARG A 24 -14.61 -10.56 -18.49
C ARG A 24 -14.18 -9.61 -19.61
N LYS A 25 -12.91 -9.65 -19.99
CA LYS A 25 -12.49 -9.18 -21.30
C LYS A 25 -13.20 -10.09 -22.29
N ASN A 26 -14.09 -9.52 -23.11
CA ASN A 26 -14.66 -10.23 -24.25
C ASN A 26 -13.50 -10.82 -25.06
N ILE A 27 -13.49 -12.15 -25.14
CA ILE A 27 -12.47 -12.95 -25.82
C ILE A 27 -12.79 -12.90 -27.33
N GLU A 28 -12.69 -11.73 -27.96
CA GLU A 28 -12.76 -11.65 -29.43
C GLU A 28 -11.66 -10.79 -30.08
N ASP A 29 -10.91 -9.97 -29.33
CA ASP A 29 -9.76 -9.21 -29.88
C ASP A 29 -8.47 -9.43 -29.07
N ILE A 30 -7.96 -10.67 -29.03
CA ILE A 30 -6.61 -10.94 -28.50
C ILE A 30 -5.68 -11.28 -29.66
N ASP A 31 -5.03 -10.23 -30.17
CA ASP A 31 -3.80 -10.37 -30.95
C ASP A 31 -2.77 -11.18 -30.16
N LYS A 32 -2.26 -12.24 -30.79
CA LYS A 32 -1.31 -13.22 -30.22
C LYS A 32 0.05 -12.62 -29.79
N GLY A 33 0.26 -11.31 -29.96
CA GLY A 33 1.47 -10.59 -29.53
C GLY A 33 1.44 -10.04 -28.10
N THR A 34 0.28 -9.94 -27.44
CA THR A 34 0.15 -9.29 -26.11
C THR A 34 0.03 -10.28 -24.95
N LEU A 35 0.13 -11.58 -25.20
CA LEU A 35 -0.06 -12.63 -24.20
C LEU A 35 1.10 -12.75 -23.20
N SER A 36 2.27 -12.14 -23.48
CA SER A 36 3.44 -12.18 -22.60
C SER A 36 3.45 -11.10 -21.51
N LYS A 37 2.50 -10.16 -21.53
CA LYS A 37 2.45 -9.03 -20.57
C LYS A 37 1.19 -9.01 -19.69
N ALA A 38 0.30 -9.98 -19.86
CA ALA A 38 -0.75 -10.28 -18.88
C ALA A 38 -0.10 -10.96 -17.67
N LYS A 39 0.65 -10.17 -16.89
CA LYS A 39 0.99 -10.45 -15.49
C LYS A 39 -0.31 -10.97 -14.87
N LEU A 40 -0.34 -12.24 -14.44
CA LEU A 40 -1.53 -12.85 -13.83
C LEU A 40 -2.09 -11.82 -12.84
N GLU A 41 -3.24 -11.23 -13.14
CA GLU A 41 -3.96 -10.43 -12.17
C GLU A 41 -4.28 -11.39 -11.03
N THR A 42 -3.43 -11.40 -10.00
CA THR A 42 -3.63 -12.23 -8.81
C THR A 42 -5.03 -11.94 -8.30
N GLY A 43 -5.81 -12.96 -7.90
CA GLY A 43 -7.23 -12.77 -7.51
C GLY A 43 -7.47 -11.65 -6.48
N TRP A 44 -6.42 -11.27 -5.74
CA TRP A 44 -6.33 -10.10 -4.86
C TRP A 44 -6.61 -8.74 -5.53
N SER A 45 -6.20 -8.53 -6.79
CA SER A 45 -6.50 -7.29 -7.53
C SER A 45 -7.94 -7.25 -8.04
N ALA A 46 -8.62 -8.41 -8.10
CA ALA A 46 -10.02 -8.52 -8.46
C ALA A 46 -10.95 -8.28 -7.26
N ILE A 47 -10.44 -8.24 -6.03
CA ILE A 47 -11.26 -8.04 -4.82
C ILE A 47 -11.84 -6.62 -4.83
N SER A 48 -13.16 -6.53 -4.71
CA SER A 48 -13.90 -5.30 -4.47
C SER A 48 -14.82 -5.48 -3.27
N LEU A 49 -15.00 -4.39 -2.55
CA LEU A 49 -16.00 -4.26 -1.51
C LEU A 49 -17.29 -3.74 -2.16
N HIS A 50 -18.33 -4.57 -2.15
CA HIS A 50 -19.69 -4.16 -2.44
C HIS A 50 -20.35 -3.70 -1.14
N TYR A 51 -21.01 -2.55 -1.18
CA TYR A 51 -21.74 -2.02 -0.05
C TYR A 51 -23.22 -1.92 -0.40
N ASP A 52 -24.04 -2.72 0.27
CA ASP A 52 -25.49 -2.73 0.09
C ASP A 52 -26.10 -1.48 0.76
N VAL A 53 -26.14 -0.37 0.01
CA VAL A 53 -26.62 0.92 0.52
C VAL A 53 -28.14 0.92 0.60
N LEU A 54 -28.69 1.04 1.82
CA LEU A 54 -30.13 1.24 2.03
C LEU A 54 -30.57 2.62 1.54
N SER A 55 -31.74 2.69 0.92
CA SER A 55 -32.40 3.97 0.61
C SER A 55 -32.67 4.74 1.92
N PRO A 56 -32.43 6.07 2.00
CA PRO A 56 -32.10 7.02 0.92
C PRO A 56 -30.60 7.32 0.73
N LEU A 57 -29.69 6.57 1.38
CA LEU A 57 -28.25 6.88 1.37
C LEU A 57 -27.57 6.63 0.02
N HIS A 58 -28.22 5.95 -0.91
CA HIS A 58 -27.71 5.68 -2.27
C HIS A 58 -27.44 6.95 -3.08
N ILE A 59 -28.09 8.07 -2.73
CA ILE A 59 -27.89 9.36 -3.38
C ILE A 59 -26.48 9.91 -3.07
N LEU A 60 -25.97 9.65 -1.86
CA LEU A 60 -24.62 10.03 -1.45
C LEU A 60 -23.57 9.02 -1.94
N PHE A 61 -23.88 7.73 -1.84
CA PHE A 61 -23.00 6.64 -2.26
C PHE A 61 -23.30 6.20 -3.69
N THR A 62 -22.94 7.06 -4.64
CA THR A 62 -23.05 6.73 -6.07
C THR A 62 -22.06 5.62 -6.47
N PRO A 63 -22.31 4.89 -7.57
CA PRO A 63 -21.37 3.86 -8.06
C PRO A 63 -19.95 4.38 -8.24
N ASN A 64 -19.79 5.62 -8.73
CA ASN A 64 -18.49 6.26 -8.91
C ASN A 64 -17.75 6.49 -7.56
N VAL A 65 -18.49 6.87 -6.52
CA VAL A 65 -17.95 7.01 -5.16
C VAL A 65 -17.52 5.67 -4.59
N ILE A 66 -18.31 4.62 -4.83
CA ILE A 66 -17.97 3.24 -4.40
C ILE A 66 -16.72 2.74 -5.12
N ASP A 67 -16.55 3.05 -6.41
CA ASP A 67 -15.34 2.72 -7.17
C ASP A 67 -14.09 3.42 -6.61
N GLN A 68 -14.22 4.68 -6.20
CA GLN A 68 -13.15 5.42 -5.52
C GLN A 68 -12.76 4.78 -4.19
N TYR A 69 -13.74 4.38 -3.37
CA TYR A 69 -13.49 3.61 -2.15
C TYR A 69 -12.81 2.27 -2.44
N ASN A 70 -13.25 1.56 -3.49
CA ASN A 70 -12.65 0.30 -3.91
C ASN A 70 -11.20 0.45 -4.35
N MET A 71 -10.85 1.56 -5.01
CA MET A 71 -9.47 1.87 -5.36
C MET A 71 -8.59 2.00 -4.10
N VAL A 72 -9.06 2.76 -3.10
CA VAL A 72 -8.35 2.91 -1.82
C VAL A 72 -8.28 1.58 -1.08
N PHE A 73 -9.39 0.83 -1.03
CA PHE A 73 -9.47 -0.46 -0.36
C PHE A 73 -8.48 -1.48 -0.94
N ARG A 74 -8.42 -1.64 -2.27
CA ARG A 74 -7.48 -2.54 -2.95
C ARG A 74 -6.03 -2.20 -2.62
N PHE A 75 -5.72 -0.92 -2.57
CA PHE A 75 -4.40 -0.44 -2.19
C PHE A 75 -4.06 -0.76 -0.73
N LEU A 76 -4.96 -0.44 0.20
CA LEU A 76 -4.79 -0.77 1.62
C LEU A 76 -4.65 -2.27 1.86
N LEU A 77 -5.44 -3.07 1.14
CA LEU A 77 -5.39 -4.52 1.22
C LEU A 77 -4.04 -5.05 0.74
N SER A 78 -3.54 -4.54 -0.39
CA SER A 78 -2.23 -4.92 -0.94
C SER A 78 -1.10 -4.54 0.01
N LEU A 79 -1.18 -3.36 0.62
CA LEU A 79 -0.22 -2.88 1.62
C LEU A 79 -0.22 -3.75 2.88
N ARG A 80 -1.41 -4.03 3.43
CA ARG A 80 -1.58 -4.88 4.61
C ARG A 80 -1.10 -6.31 4.36
N ARG A 81 -1.38 -6.85 3.17
CA ARG A 81 -0.91 -8.18 2.77
C ARG A 81 0.62 -8.26 2.77
N ALA A 82 1.30 -7.32 2.09
CA ALA A 82 2.76 -7.33 2.04
C ALA A 82 3.38 -7.22 3.44
N GLN A 83 2.80 -6.38 4.32
CA GLN A 83 3.19 -6.28 5.72
C GLN A 83 3.05 -7.62 6.46
N MET A 84 1.89 -8.28 6.34
CA MET A 84 1.63 -9.55 6.99
C MET A 84 2.58 -10.65 6.49
N GLU A 85 2.82 -10.74 5.18
CA GLU A 85 3.77 -11.69 4.60
C GLU A 85 5.19 -11.50 5.16
N LEU A 86 5.65 -10.25 5.28
CA LEU A 86 6.96 -9.93 5.87
C LEU A 86 7.06 -10.31 7.35
N HIS A 87 6.01 -10.08 8.14
CA HIS A 87 5.97 -10.49 9.55
C HIS A 87 5.91 -12.01 9.72
N GLN A 88 5.12 -12.71 8.89
CA GLN A 88 5.06 -14.18 8.89
C GLN A 88 6.40 -14.79 8.48
N CYS A 89 7.07 -14.19 7.50
CA CYS A 89 8.42 -14.54 7.09
C CYS A 89 9.41 -14.41 8.26
N TRP A 90 9.34 -13.32 9.03
CA TRP A 90 10.15 -13.15 10.23
C TRP A 90 9.83 -14.17 11.33
N ALA A 91 8.54 -14.42 11.61
CA ALA A 91 8.13 -15.39 12.61
C ALA A 91 8.65 -16.81 12.26
N SER A 92 8.52 -17.20 10.99
CA SER A 92 9.05 -18.48 10.47
C SER A 92 10.57 -18.56 10.60
N GLN A 93 11.28 -17.46 10.33
CA GLN A 93 12.74 -17.38 10.52
C GLN A 93 13.14 -17.58 11.99
N MET A 94 12.44 -16.94 12.93
CA MET A 94 12.75 -17.00 14.36
C MET A 94 12.47 -18.36 15.00
N GLN A 95 11.47 -19.09 14.49
CA GLN A 95 11.20 -20.46 14.94
C GLN A 95 12.32 -21.44 14.55
N ASN A 96 13.09 -21.13 13.50
CA ASN A 96 14.10 -22.02 12.95
C ASN A 96 15.50 -21.72 13.51
N LYS A 97 15.79 -22.22 14.73
CA LYS A 97 17.03 -21.96 15.49
C LYS A 97 18.33 -22.21 14.72
N ARG A 98 18.33 -23.12 13.74
CA ARG A 98 19.50 -23.44 12.89
C ARG A 98 19.88 -22.30 11.95
N ASN A 99 18.90 -21.53 11.47
CA ASN A 99 19.15 -20.42 10.56
C ASN A 99 19.76 -19.22 11.29
N CYS A 100 19.43 -19.04 12.59
CA CYS A 100 19.90 -17.92 13.38
C CYS A 100 21.43 -17.89 13.61
N LEU A 101 22.11 -19.01 13.36
CA LEU A 101 23.57 -19.15 13.54
C LEU A 101 24.35 -19.01 12.21
N ASP A 102 23.67 -18.94 11.06
CA ASP A 102 24.32 -18.83 9.76
C ASP A 102 24.58 -17.37 9.38
N SER A 103 25.84 -16.94 9.47
CA SER A 103 26.31 -15.59 9.08
C SER A 103 25.94 -15.22 7.64
N SER A 104 25.81 -16.20 6.75
CA SER A 104 25.47 -15.95 5.36
C SER A 104 23.98 -15.64 5.11
N LEU A 105 23.12 -15.72 6.14
CA LEU A 105 21.74 -15.24 6.11
C LEU A 105 21.60 -13.78 6.57
N ILE A 106 22.65 -13.18 7.13
CA ILE A 106 22.64 -11.77 7.55
C ILE A 106 22.18 -10.82 6.43
N PRO A 107 22.65 -10.93 5.17
CA PRO A 107 22.19 -10.05 4.09
C PRO A 107 20.68 -10.16 3.83
N PHE A 108 20.12 -11.36 3.95
CA PHE A 108 18.69 -11.60 3.78
C PHE A 108 17.87 -10.98 4.93
N TRP A 109 18.32 -11.12 6.17
CA TRP A 109 17.67 -10.50 7.32
C TRP A 109 17.70 -8.98 7.25
N THR A 110 18.83 -8.42 6.83
CA THR A 110 18.98 -6.98 6.60
C THR A 110 17.99 -6.50 5.54
N LEU A 111 17.91 -7.15 4.38
CA LEU A 111 16.94 -6.79 3.34
C LEU A 111 15.49 -6.88 3.83
N ARG A 112 15.12 -7.97 4.52
CA ARG A 112 13.78 -8.11 5.13
C ARG A 112 13.48 -6.98 6.10
N SER A 113 14.44 -6.63 6.95
CA SER A 113 14.29 -5.54 7.93
C SER A 113 14.07 -4.20 7.24
N HIS A 114 14.81 -3.91 6.15
CA HIS A 114 14.60 -2.70 5.36
C HIS A 114 13.24 -2.68 4.66
N MET A 115 12.82 -3.80 4.07
CA MET A 115 11.48 -3.94 3.47
C MET A 115 10.38 -3.71 4.51
N SER A 116 10.46 -4.37 5.66
CA SER A 116 9.49 -4.24 6.75
C SER A 116 9.42 -2.80 7.25
N PHE A 117 10.58 -2.19 7.52
CA PHE A 117 10.66 -0.80 7.96
C PHE A 117 9.99 0.17 6.98
N LEU A 118 10.24 0.03 5.68
CA LEU A 118 9.61 0.89 4.68
C LEU A 118 8.08 0.70 4.68
N ILE A 119 7.62 -0.55 4.65
CA ILE A 119 6.19 -0.88 4.59
C ILE A 119 5.45 -0.45 5.86
N ASP A 120 6.02 -0.68 7.05
CA ASP A 120 5.44 -0.30 8.33
C ASP A 120 5.29 1.23 8.46
N ASN A 121 6.34 1.98 8.11
CA ASN A 121 6.28 3.45 8.15
C ASN A 121 5.29 4.01 7.13
N PHE A 122 5.23 3.42 5.94
CA PHE A 122 4.30 3.83 4.91
C PHE A 122 2.85 3.52 5.30
N GLN A 123 2.59 2.33 5.85
CA GLN A 123 1.29 1.94 6.38
C GLN A 123 0.83 2.88 7.50
N TYR A 124 1.73 3.22 8.43
CA TYR A 124 1.44 4.16 9.50
C TYR A 124 1.00 5.52 8.94
N TYR A 125 1.71 6.05 7.95
CA TYR A 125 1.33 7.31 7.31
C TYR A 125 -0.05 7.23 6.66
N VAL A 126 -0.32 6.17 5.91
CA VAL A 126 -1.62 6.01 5.24
C VAL A 126 -2.76 5.91 6.25
N LEU A 127 -2.62 5.09 7.30
CA LEU A 127 -3.69 4.88 8.27
C LEU A 127 -3.87 6.08 9.21
N VAL A 128 -2.79 6.59 9.79
CA VAL A 128 -2.86 7.59 10.86
C VAL A 128 -2.81 9.01 10.29
N ASP A 129 -1.80 9.31 9.49
CA ASP A 129 -1.57 10.69 9.04
C ASP A 129 -2.53 11.11 7.92
N VAL A 130 -3.00 10.16 7.10
CA VAL A 130 -3.98 10.40 6.04
C VAL A 130 -5.39 10.04 6.49
N LEU A 131 -5.70 8.75 6.69
CA LEU A 131 -7.09 8.31 6.88
C LEU A 131 -7.71 8.87 8.16
N GLU A 132 -7.09 8.65 9.32
CA GLU A 132 -7.63 9.11 10.61
C GLU A 132 -7.77 10.64 10.64
N SER A 133 -6.74 11.37 10.18
CA SER A 133 -6.77 12.84 10.12
C SER A 133 -7.91 13.37 9.24
N ARG A 134 -8.13 12.76 8.07
CA ARG A 134 -9.18 13.19 7.13
C ARG A 134 -10.56 12.78 7.63
N PHE A 135 -10.67 11.60 8.23
CA PHE A 135 -11.91 11.09 8.77
C PHE A 135 -12.40 11.96 9.94
N CYS A 136 -11.52 12.30 10.89
CA CYS A 136 -11.84 13.23 11.97
C CYS A 136 -12.36 14.58 11.45
N LYS A 137 -11.71 15.14 10.40
CA LYS A 137 -12.18 16.40 9.78
C LYS A 137 -13.55 16.25 9.14
N LEU A 138 -13.81 15.12 8.47
CA LEU A 138 -15.12 14.85 7.87
C LEU A 138 -16.20 14.78 8.95
N ILE A 139 -15.96 14.03 10.03
CA ILE A 139 -16.91 13.90 11.14
C ILE A 139 -17.20 15.24 11.79
N SER A 140 -16.18 16.04 12.10
CA SER A 140 -16.38 17.39 12.67
C SER A 140 -17.15 18.33 11.74
N LYS A 141 -16.98 18.20 10.42
CA LYS A 141 -17.82 18.92 9.45
C LYS A 141 -19.25 18.40 9.48
N MET A 142 -19.44 17.09 9.42
CA MET A 142 -20.77 16.44 9.43
C MET A 142 -21.61 16.81 10.67
N GLU A 143 -20.99 17.04 11.82
CA GLU A 143 -21.70 17.49 13.03
C GLU A 143 -22.31 18.90 12.89
N ASN A 144 -21.81 19.72 11.97
CA ASN A 144 -22.22 21.12 11.78
C ASN A 144 -22.99 21.37 10.47
N VAL A 145 -23.01 20.39 9.57
CA VAL A 145 -23.67 20.50 8.26
C VAL A 145 -25.19 20.62 8.42
N LYS A 146 -25.77 21.57 7.71
CA LYS A 146 -27.23 21.81 7.70
C LYS A 146 -27.90 21.39 6.39
N ASP A 147 -27.14 21.37 5.29
CA ASP A 147 -27.63 21.12 3.95
C ASP A 147 -27.04 19.85 3.35
N TYR A 148 -27.83 19.12 2.57
CA TYR A 148 -27.39 17.90 1.89
C TYR A 148 -26.24 18.15 0.91
N GLU A 149 -26.26 19.27 0.18
CA GLU A 149 -25.19 19.61 -0.78
C GLU A 149 -23.84 19.81 -0.08
N GLU A 150 -23.84 20.43 1.09
CA GLU A 150 -22.62 20.62 1.90
C GLU A 150 -22.08 19.28 2.43
N LEU A 151 -22.97 18.35 2.79
CA LEU A 151 -22.61 16.99 3.17
C LEU A 151 -21.92 16.26 2.01
N GLN A 152 -22.56 16.29 0.84
CA GLN A 152 -22.06 15.63 -0.37
C GLN A 152 -20.68 16.19 -0.76
N GLN A 153 -20.54 17.51 -0.83
CA GLN A 153 -19.28 18.15 -1.18
C GLN A 153 -18.17 17.82 -0.18
N SER A 154 -18.48 17.82 1.13
CA SER A 154 -17.51 17.47 2.17
C SER A 154 -17.04 16.02 2.05
N HIS A 155 -17.94 15.10 1.70
CA HIS A 155 -17.62 13.69 1.48
C HIS A 155 -16.77 13.46 0.21
N GLU A 156 -17.12 14.10 -0.90
CA GLU A 156 -16.32 14.04 -2.14
C GLU A 156 -14.92 14.64 -1.95
N GLN A 157 -14.83 15.74 -1.19
CA GLN A 157 -13.55 16.36 -0.82
C GLN A 157 -12.72 15.42 0.05
N PHE A 158 -13.33 14.71 1.01
CA PHE A 158 -12.65 13.71 1.83
C PHE A 158 -12.03 12.61 0.98
N LEU A 159 -12.79 12.03 0.04
CA LEU A 159 -12.28 10.97 -0.84
C LEU A 159 -11.14 11.46 -1.73
N THR A 160 -11.32 12.62 -2.36
CA THR A 160 -10.30 13.23 -3.21
C THR A 160 -9.01 13.50 -2.42
N ASP A 161 -9.13 14.01 -1.19
CA ASP A 161 -8.00 14.21 -0.29
C ASP A 161 -7.31 12.89 0.08
N VAL A 162 -8.06 11.82 0.35
CA VAL A 162 -7.49 10.52 0.70
C VAL A 162 -6.74 9.91 -0.49
N ILE A 163 -7.35 9.90 -1.68
CA ILE A 163 -6.77 9.32 -2.90
C ILE A 163 -5.48 10.05 -3.29
N SER A 164 -5.51 11.39 -3.28
CA SER A 164 -4.34 12.22 -3.61
C SER A 164 -3.20 12.05 -2.60
N ARG A 165 -3.51 12.03 -1.29
CA ARG A 165 -2.50 11.90 -0.22
C ARG A 165 -1.94 10.49 -0.05
N CYS A 166 -2.67 9.48 -0.50
CA CYS A 166 -2.18 8.11 -0.67
C CYS A 166 -1.34 7.94 -1.95
N PHE A 167 -1.17 9.00 -2.75
CA PHE A 167 -0.42 9.03 -4.01
C PHE A 167 -1.00 8.11 -5.10
N LEU A 168 -2.31 7.84 -5.06
CA LEU A 168 -2.96 6.93 -6.01
C LEU A 168 -3.17 7.57 -7.39
N GLU A 169 -3.21 8.90 -7.47
CA GLU A 169 -3.33 9.64 -8.74
C GLU A 169 -1.99 9.75 -9.48
N LEU A 170 -0.88 9.71 -8.74
CA LEU A 170 0.47 9.78 -9.30
C LEU A 170 0.89 8.41 -9.82
N LYS A 171 0.61 8.14 -11.11
CA LYS A 171 0.90 6.86 -11.77
C LYS A 171 2.31 6.34 -11.49
N THR A 172 3.32 7.20 -11.52
CA THR A 172 4.73 6.82 -11.26
C THR A 172 4.95 6.35 -9.82
N VAL A 173 4.34 7.01 -8.83
CA VAL A 173 4.43 6.62 -7.42
C VAL A 173 3.65 5.35 -7.17
N HIS A 174 2.41 5.28 -7.67
CA HIS A 174 1.56 4.10 -7.51
C HIS A 174 2.20 2.85 -8.12
N LEU A 175 2.76 2.95 -9.32
CA LEU A 175 3.51 1.85 -9.94
C LEU A 175 4.74 1.47 -9.11
N SER A 176 5.51 2.45 -8.63
CA SER A 176 6.68 2.15 -7.79
C SER A 176 6.30 1.49 -6.46
N LEU A 177 5.18 1.88 -5.86
CA LEU A 177 4.66 1.25 -4.64
C LEU A 177 4.22 -0.18 -4.91
N ASN A 178 3.44 -0.42 -5.97
CA ASN A 178 3.00 -1.78 -6.32
C ASN A 178 4.20 -2.70 -6.59
N GLU A 179 5.22 -2.23 -7.32
CA GLU A 179 6.45 -2.99 -7.53
C GLU A 179 7.17 -3.28 -6.19
N ILE A 180 7.21 -2.33 -5.25
CA ILE A 180 7.77 -2.59 -3.90
C ILE A 180 6.96 -3.68 -3.17
N LEU A 181 5.63 -3.63 -3.20
CA LEU A 181 4.77 -4.64 -2.56
C LEU A 181 4.98 -6.03 -3.16
N GLU A 182 5.11 -6.11 -4.48
CA GLU A 182 5.39 -7.37 -5.17
C GLU A 182 6.80 -7.90 -4.91
N LEU A 183 7.80 -7.02 -4.80
CA LEU A 183 9.16 -7.38 -4.41
C LEU A 183 9.18 -7.95 -2.98
N CYS A 184 8.37 -7.40 -2.06
CA CYS A 184 8.22 -7.94 -0.70
C CYS A 184 7.61 -9.35 -0.74
N SER A 185 6.58 -9.56 -1.56
CA SER A 185 5.93 -10.87 -1.73
C SER A 185 6.91 -11.89 -2.34
N SER A 186 7.65 -11.46 -3.38
CA SER A 186 8.67 -12.27 -4.05
C SER A 186 9.82 -12.64 -3.13
N PHE A 187 10.24 -11.71 -2.26
CA PHE A 187 11.22 -11.97 -1.22
C PHE A 187 10.73 -13.01 -0.20
N CYS A 188 9.47 -12.91 0.25
CA CYS A 188 8.89 -13.89 1.17
C CYS A 188 8.81 -15.29 0.54
N ASN A 189 8.44 -15.38 -0.74
CA ASN A 189 8.44 -16.62 -1.51
C ASN A 189 9.84 -17.19 -1.73
N LEU A 190 10.85 -16.35 -1.93
CA LEU A 190 12.24 -16.80 -1.98
C LEU A 190 12.65 -17.36 -0.61
N MET A 191 12.33 -16.64 0.47
CA MET A 191 12.68 -17.03 1.83
C MET A 191 12.04 -18.35 2.26
N SER A 192 10.78 -18.60 1.88
CA SER A 192 10.10 -19.87 2.19
C SER A 192 10.71 -21.08 1.46
N ARG A 193 11.37 -20.85 0.33
CA ARG A 193 12.01 -21.88 -0.49
C ARG A 193 13.47 -22.13 -0.12
N LEU A 194 14.11 -21.21 0.61
CA LEU A 194 15.51 -21.34 0.99
C LEU A 194 15.71 -22.60 1.84
N SER A 195 16.43 -23.56 1.27
CA SER A 195 16.87 -24.77 1.96
C SER A 195 18.30 -24.62 2.46
N SER A 196 18.79 -25.60 3.23
CA SER A 196 20.15 -25.60 3.81
C SER A 196 21.26 -25.48 2.75
N THR A 197 20.97 -25.82 1.49
CA THR A 197 21.91 -25.75 0.37
C THR A 197 21.42 -24.73 -0.64
N ARG A 198 21.97 -23.51 -0.56
CA ARG A 198 21.61 -22.41 -1.46
C ARG A 198 22.12 -22.68 -2.87
N SER A 199 21.24 -22.63 -3.85
CA SER A 199 21.61 -22.69 -5.26
C SER A 199 22.18 -21.33 -5.70
N GLN A 200 23.14 -21.35 -6.64
CA GLN A 200 23.64 -20.14 -7.31
C GLN A 200 22.49 -19.30 -7.92
N LYS A 201 21.39 -19.96 -8.34
CA LYS A 201 20.20 -19.30 -8.86
C LYS A 201 19.47 -18.47 -7.81
N GLU A 202 19.38 -18.95 -6.57
CA GLU A 202 18.68 -18.25 -5.47
C GLU A 202 19.46 -17.03 -5.01
N ILE A 203 20.80 -17.11 -5.01
CA ILE A 203 21.69 -15.98 -4.71
C ILE A 203 21.55 -14.90 -5.79
N ALA A 204 21.53 -15.29 -7.07
CA ALA A 204 21.31 -14.34 -8.16
C ALA A 204 19.91 -13.69 -8.10
N GLN A 205 18.88 -14.44 -7.73
CA GLN A 205 17.53 -13.91 -7.51
C GLN A 205 17.49 -12.92 -6.35
N PHE A 206 18.18 -13.22 -5.24
CA PHE A 206 18.28 -12.32 -4.09
C PHE A 206 18.94 -10.99 -4.46
N GLU A 207 20.08 -11.02 -5.16
CA GLU A 207 20.76 -9.78 -5.58
C GLU A 207 19.90 -8.95 -6.53
N ASN A 208 19.16 -9.58 -7.45
CA ASN A 208 18.23 -8.89 -8.32
C ASN A 208 17.08 -8.23 -7.53
N LEU A 209 16.47 -8.96 -6.58
CA LEU A 209 15.44 -8.42 -5.68
C LEU A 209 15.95 -7.22 -4.87
N LYS A 210 17.15 -7.34 -4.31
CA LYS A 210 17.80 -6.28 -3.53
C LYS A 210 18.01 -5.02 -4.37
N LEU A 211 18.59 -5.16 -5.56
CA LEU A 211 18.84 -4.03 -6.46
C LEU A 211 17.53 -3.37 -6.92
N ASN A 212 16.53 -4.16 -7.30
CA ASN A 212 15.22 -3.61 -7.68
C ASN A 212 14.55 -2.88 -6.51
N PHE A 213 14.58 -3.45 -5.32
CA PHE A 213 14.02 -2.82 -4.12
C PHE A 213 14.73 -1.49 -3.82
N GLN A 214 16.06 -1.45 -3.90
CA GLN A 214 16.82 -0.21 -3.73
C GLN A 214 16.46 0.84 -4.78
N ARG A 215 16.34 0.44 -6.06
CA ARG A 215 15.96 1.35 -7.15
C ARG A 215 14.56 1.93 -6.95
N HIS A 216 13.57 1.11 -6.61
CA HIS A 216 12.19 1.56 -6.42
C HIS A 216 12.01 2.35 -5.13
N SER A 217 12.67 1.99 -4.04
CA SER A 217 12.63 2.78 -2.80
C SER A 217 13.34 4.13 -2.95
N ALA A 218 14.46 4.20 -3.67
CA ALA A 218 15.12 5.46 -4.02
C ALA A 218 14.23 6.34 -4.92
N LEU A 219 13.56 5.74 -5.92
CA LEU A 219 12.62 6.47 -6.77
C LEU A 219 11.46 7.04 -5.96
N LEU A 220 10.84 6.22 -5.10
CA LEU A 220 9.77 6.63 -4.19
C LEU A 220 10.23 7.79 -3.32
N PHE A 221 11.40 7.67 -2.67
CA PHE A 221 11.95 8.71 -1.82
C PHE A 221 12.19 10.03 -2.59
N ARG A 222 12.72 9.94 -3.81
CA ARG A 222 12.96 11.12 -4.67
C ARG A 222 11.64 11.81 -5.03
N ILE A 223 10.61 11.04 -5.38
CA ILE A 223 9.30 11.61 -5.70
C ILE A 223 8.67 12.22 -4.45
N LEU A 224 8.66 11.53 -3.30
CA LEU A 224 8.15 12.07 -2.05
C LEU A 224 8.89 13.36 -1.63
N SER A 225 10.19 13.43 -1.86
CA SER A 225 11.00 14.64 -1.63
C SER A 225 10.61 15.78 -2.56
N SER A 226 10.31 15.49 -3.84
CA SER A 226 9.80 16.47 -4.80
C SER A 226 8.38 16.94 -4.45
N VAL A 227 7.53 16.04 -3.95
CA VAL A 227 6.19 16.40 -3.51
C VAL A 227 6.26 17.30 -2.27
N ARG A 228 7.20 17.05 -1.35
CA ARG A 228 7.46 17.94 -0.21
C ARG A 228 7.81 19.38 -0.65
N SER A 229 8.57 19.56 -1.73
CA SER A 229 8.92 20.91 -2.20
C SER A 229 7.75 21.63 -2.88
N GLN A 230 6.79 20.90 -3.43
CA GLN A 230 5.63 21.47 -4.13
C GLN A 230 4.41 21.66 -3.22
N GLN A 231 4.23 20.76 -2.26
CA GLN A 231 3.10 20.71 -1.34
C GLN A 231 3.66 20.92 0.07
N VAL A 232 3.35 22.06 0.69
CA VAL A 232 3.65 22.33 2.12
C VAL A 232 2.73 21.48 3.00
N SER A 233 2.77 20.16 2.84
CA SER A 233 1.99 19.23 3.65
C SER A 233 2.91 18.70 4.76
N PRO A 234 2.59 18.99 6.05
CA PRO A 234 3.44 18.58 7.17
C PRO A 234 3.53 17.05 7.30
N HIS A 235 2.49 16.33 6.87
CA HIS A 235 2.41 14.86 6.95
C HIS A 235 3.40 14.16 6.02
N VAL A 236 3.59 14.66 4.79
CA VAL A 236 4.59 14.09 3.86
C VAL A 236 6.02 14.35 4.36
N ALA A 237 6.26 15.52 4.96
CA ALA A 237 7.54 15.81 5.60
C ALA A 237 7.80 14.86 6.78
N GLN A 238 6.78 14.58 7.59
CA GLN A 238 6.88 13.64 8.71
C GLN A 238 7.10 12.18 8.24
N LEU A 239 6.42 11.75 7.17
CA LEU A 239 6.69 10.46 6.52
C LEU A 239 8.14 10.39 6.03
N LEU A 240 8.63 11.43 5.37
CA LEU A 240 9.99 11.46 4.84
C LEU A 240 11.02 11.36 5.98
N LEU A 241 10.79 12.06 7.08
CA LEU A 241 11.62 11.97 8.30
C LEU A 241 11.58 10.58 8.93
N ARG A 242 10.43 9.90 8.91
CA ARG A 242 10.29 8.53 9.42
C ARG A 242 11.00 7.52 8.51
N ILE A 243 10.78 7.60 7.20
CA ILE A 243 11.43 6.72 6.19
C ILE A 243 12.95 6.91 6.19
N ASP A 244 13.43 8.12 6.44
CA ASP A 244 14.85 8.45 6.44
C ASP A 244 15.42 8.69 7.86
N TYR A 245 14.78 8.16 8.90
CA TYR A 245 15.21 8.35 10.28
C TYR A 245 16.67 7.89 10.52
N ASN A 246 17.14 6.90 9.76
CA ASN A 246 18.53 6.41 9.79
C ASN A 246 19.44 7.03 8.71
N LYS A 247 19.01 8.08 8.00
CA LYS A 247 19.70 8.67 6.83
C LYS A 247 20.04 7.65 5.73
N TYR A 248 19.38 6.50 5.70
CA TYR A 248 19.72 5.42 4.79
C TYR A 248 19.66 5.88 3.32
N PHE A 249 18.66 6.68 2.96
CA PHE A 249 18.51 7.17 1.59
C PHE A 249 19.49 8.31 1.30
N ILE A 250 19.72 9.20 2.26
CA ILE A 250 20.72 10.28 2.15
C ILE A 250 22.14 9.71 1.99
N THR A 251 22.51 8.68 2.77
CA THR A 251 23.83 8.05 2.74
C THR A 251 24.01 7.14 1.51
N SER A 252 22.92 6.57 0.98
CA SER A 252 22.94 5.75 -0.26
C SER A 252 23.03 6.58 -1.55
N GLY A 253 23.35 7.88 -1.44
CA GLY A 253 23.54 8.76 -2.61
C GLY A 253 22.24 9.29 -3.22
N CYS A 254 21.09 9.12 -2.56
CA CYS A 254 19.88 9.88 -2.92
C CYS A 254 20.05 11.29 -2.36
N GLN A 255 20.87 12.11 -3.02
CA GLN A 255 20.94 13.53 -2.72
C GLN A 255 19.54 14.13 -2.87
N LEU A 256 19.00 14.58 -1.74
CA LEU A 256 17.89 15.52 -1.70
C LEU A 256 18.27 16.65 -2.63
N GLY A 257 17.47 16.86 -3.69
CA GLY A 257 17.70 17.92 -4.67
C GLY A 257 18.11 19.18 -3.95
N GLY A 258 19.35 19.60 -4.18
CA GLY A 258 19.92 20.77 -3.57
C GLY A 258 19.04 21.97 -3.90
N ILE A 259 18.42 22.53 -2.88
CA ILE A 259 17.94 23.90 -2.91
C ILE A 259 19.22 24.73 -2.89
N LYS A 260 19.64 25.23 -4.05
CA LYS A 260 20.36 26.49 -4.13
C LYS A 260 19.31 27.59 -4.26
#